data_AF-A0A9Y1FM96-F1
#
_entry.id   AF-A0A9Y1FM96-F1
#
_cell.length_a   1.000
_cell.length_b   1.000
_cell.length_c   1.000
_cell.angle_alpha   90.00
_cell.angle_beta   90.00
_cell.angle_gamma   90.00
#
_symmetry.space_group_name_H-M   'P 1'
#
loop_
_entity.id
_entity.type
_entity.pdbx_description
1 polymer ?
#
loop_
_entity_poly.entity_id
_entity_poly.type
_entity_poly.pdbx_seq_one_letter_code
_entity_poly.pdbx_strand_id
1 'polypeptide(L)'
;MKLSKDKVNYLIFEGGGGKGVTYIGALEALEELGILRFTEKNIGEKVVTHLAPNCLKGVAGTSVGSLFALLVSLGYNSQEIRELLKSNLTDEFLDTIEFGLIQSIYSQLTEQSFVKDPQLEISTNFVENKWSSFLQKQEKSFKDLFAYPLKMIKQANYYILSMFIKFLLYYESRKIKNEKPSNETETTFIPTLRDFAQSKTLKNAVDKILDKPADALNSLKYEFGFFLGNGAREVIDRLIEERTGVKNCTFNQFYEILGIDLVITSFDLQTKQVEYLRKDSKWKNLCVADAVRMSISIPLVFKPVVINMKDEFILPITDDVSYAHYFIDGGAANNFPLHVFDDREDKLNPYVLGFTLSYKRQYNPFIEEITFFEYLEDVFLSVLKQTTNLQFKKKEEQEQVIELDPEYIKVLDFSFDEIPEKTIQKAKKKTLEYFK
;
A
#
# COMPACT_ATOMS: atom_id res chain seq x y z
N MET A 1 -4.23 28.91 -13.93
CA MET A 1 -5.35 28.57 -14.82
C MET A 1 -5.62 27.08 -14.71
N LYS A 2 -6.86 26.68 -14.38
CA LYS A 2 -7.26 25.26 -14.31
C LYS A 2 -7.03 24.53 -15.64
N LEU A 3 -6.77 23.24 -15.57
CA LEU A 3 -6.53 22.39 -16.73
C LEU A 3 -7.83 22.16 -17.53
N SER A 4 -7.78 22.38 -18.84
CA SER A 4 -8.89 22.03 -19.74
C SER A 4 -8.93 20.51 -19.98
N LYS A 5 -10.12 19.93 -20.14
CA LYS A 5 -10.31 18.49 -20.36
C LYS A 5 -9.42 17.89 -21.48
N ASP A 6 -9.26 18.61 -22.59
CA ASP A 6 -8.50 18.15 -23.77
C ASP A 6 -6.97 18.20 -23.56
N LYS A 7 -6.52 18.70 -22.41
CA LYS A 7 -5.10 18.76 -22.01
C LYS A 7 -4.74 17.72 -20.96
N VAL A 8 -5.65 16.83 -20.56
CA VAL A 8 -5.30 15.76 -19.61
C VAL A 8 -4.62 14.63 -20.39
N ASN A 9 -3.29 14.49 -20.23
CA ASN A 9 -2.53 13.36 -20.80
C ASN A 9 -1.93 12.45 -19.73
N TYR A 10 -1.78 12.96 -18.51
CA TYR A 10 -1.17 12.22 -17.41
C TYR A 10 -2.05 12.31 -16.16
N LEU A 11 -2.22 11.19 -15.47
CA LEU A 11 -2.93 11.14 -14.19
C LEU A 11 -1.96 10.77 -13.06
N ILE A 12 -2.07 11.46 -11.93
CA ILE A 12 -1.29 11.18 -10.72
C ILE A 12 -2.23 10.88 -9.56
N PHE A 13 -2.00 9.77 -8.86
CA PHE A 13 -2.78 9.36 -7.70
C PHE A 13 -1.92 9.34 -6.43
N GLU A 14 -2.34 10.11 -5.42
CA GLU A 14 -1.73 10.10 -4.09
C GLU A 14 -1.91 8.73 -3.37
N GLY A 15 -1.03 8.41 -2.43
CA GLY A 15 -1.27 7.32 -1.48
C GLY A 15 -2.19 7.71 -0.30
N GLY A 16 -2.95 6.76 0.22
CA GLY A 16 -3.85 7.00 1.35
C GLY A 16 -4.59 5.78 1.90
N GLY A 17 -4.14 4.57 1.52
CA GLY A 17 -4.77 3.30 1.92
C GLY A 17 -6.25 3.21 1.51
N GLY A 18 -7.12 2.77 2.42
CA GLY A 18 -8.57 2.61 2.19
C GLY A 18 -9.27 3.83 1.58
N LYS A 19 -8.75 5.04 1.83
CA LYS A 19 -9.26 6.30 1.28
C LYS A 19 -9.25 6.36 -0.24
N GLY A 20 -8.44 5.53 -0.91
CA GLY A 20 -8.37 5.43 -2.36
C GLY A 20 -9.69 5.06 -3.03
N VAL A 21 -10.67 4.48 -2.31
CA VAL A 21 -12.02 4.22 -2.85
C VAL A 21 -12.70 5.49 -3.42
N THR A 22 -12.31 6.66 -2.95
CA THR A 22 -12.78 7.96 -3.50
C THR A 22 -12.38 8.20 -4.95
N TYR A 23 -11.29 7.60 -5.42
CA TYR A 23 -10.85 7.73 -6.80
C TYR A 23 -11.89 7.18 -7.78
N ILE A 24 -12.74 6.23 -7.38
CA ILE A 24 -13.83 5.72 -8.22
C ILE A 24 -14.72 6.87 -8.71
N GLY A 25 -15.07 7.80 -7.82
CA GLY A 25 -15.91 8.95 -8.19
C GLY A 25 -15.20 9.90 -9.14
N ALA A 26 -13.91 10.13 -8.92
CA ALA A 26 -13.09 10.90 -9.86
C ALA A 26 -13.03 10.24 -11.24
N LEU A 27 -12.85 8.92 -11.30
CA LEU A 27 -12.85 8.16 -12.55
C LEU A 27 -14.22 8.23 -13.24
N GLU A 28 -15.33 8.03 -12.52
CA GLU A 28 -16.69 8.20 -13.06
C GLU A 28 -16.88 9.58 -13.72
N ALA A 29 -16.32 10.64 -13.14
CA ALA A 29 -16.35 11.98 -13.72
C ALA A 29 -15.47 12.10 -14.97
N LEU A 30 -14.26 11.54 -14.96
CA LEU A 30 -13.37 11.57 -16.13
C LEU A 30 -13.94 10.79 -17.32
N GLU A 31 -14.66 9.71 -17.06
CA GLU A 31 -15.41 8.93 -18.05
C GLU A 31 -16.57 9.74 -18.64
N GLU A 32 -17.38 10.39 -17.79
CA GLU A 32 -18.50 11.25 -18.23
C GLU A 32 -18.02 12.46 -19.05
N LEU A 33 -16.84 13.00 -18.72
CA LEU A 33 -16.21 14.11 -19.45
C LEU A 33 -15.57 13.67 -20.78
N GLY A 34 -15.47 12.36 -21.03
CA GLY A 34 -14.81 11.79 -22.21
C GLY A 34 -13.28 11.91 -22.20
N ILE A 35 -12.69 12.16 -21.02
CA ILE A 35 -11.23 12.16 -20.82
C ILE A 35 -10.74 10.71 -20.83
N LEU A 36 -11.38 9.86 -20.03
CA LEU A 36 -11.22 8.41 -20.12
C LEU A 36 -12.24 7.87 -21.12
N ARG A 37 -11.74 7.17 -22.14
CA ARG A 37 -12.57 6.50 -23.15
C ARG A 37 -12.05 5.09 -23.29
N PHE A 38 -12.93 4.17 -23.65
CA PHE A 38 -12.61 2.75 -23.69
C PHE A 38 -12.86 2.16 -25.07
N THR A 39 -12.16 1.07 -25.34
CA THR A 39 -12.29 0.23 -26.53
C THR A 39 -12.16 -1.22 -26.13
N GLU A 40 -12.69 -2.13 -26.94
CA GLU A 40 -12.58 -3.56 -26.72
C GLU A 40 -11.38 -4.14 -27.46
N LYS A 41 -10.68 -5.08 -26.83
CA LYS A 41 -9.57 -5.82 -27.43
C LYS A 41 -9.72 -7.30 -27.13
N ASN A 42 -9.36 -8.13 -28.10
CA ASN A 42 -9.29 -9.57 -27.89
C ASN A 42 -7.93 -9.94 -27.26
N ILE A 43 -7.96 -10.60 -26.11
CA ILE A 43 -6.82 -11.23 -25.46
C ILE A 43 -7.10 -12.73 -25.41
N GLY A 44 -6.50 -13.47 -26.34
CA GLY A 44 -6.87 -14.87 -26.59
C GLY A 44 -8.32 -14.97 -27.06
N GLU A 45 -9.13 -15.75 -26.35
CA GLU A 45 -10.57 -15.92 -26.61
C GLU A 45 -11.46 -14.92 -25.86
N LYS A 46 -10.89 -14.09 -24.97
CA LYS A 46 -11.63 -13.13 -24.14
C LYS A 46 -11.65 -11.75 -24.79
N VAL A 47 -12.82 -11.10 -24.77
CA VAL A 47 -12.96 -9.67 -25.07
C VAL A 47 -12.78 -8.91 -23.76
N VAL A 48 -11.84 -7.96 -23.75
CA VAL A 48 -11.55 -7.14 -22.57
C VAL A 48 -11.54 -5.66 -22.89
N THR A 49 -11.91 -4.84 -21.90
CA THR A 49 -11.90 -3.38 -21.97
C THR A 49 -10.47 -2.84 -21.85
N HIS A 50 -10.09 -1.92 -22.73
CA HIS A 50 -8.85 -1.15 -22.69
C HIS A 50 -9.13 0.35 -22.80
N LEU A 51 -8.18 1.18 -22.37
CA LEU A 51 -8.21 2.60 -22.72
C LEU A 51 -8.10 2.79 -24.23
N ALA A 52 -8.92 3.68 -24.76
CA ALA A 52 -8.86 4.06 -26.16
C ALA A 52 -7.49 4.72 -26.47
N PRO A 53 -6.96 4.54 -27.70
CA PRO A 53 -5.68 5.15 -28.08
C PRO A 53 -5.66 6.66 -27.85
N ASN A 54 -4.52 7.17 -27.37
CA ASN A 54 -4.29 8.58 -27.09
C ASN A 54 -5.19 9.19 -26.00
N CYS A 55 -5.83 8.39 -25.14
CA CYS A 55 -6.51 8.90 -23.94
C CYS A 55 -5.52 9.40 -22.89
N LEU A 56 -4.50 8.59 -22.59
CA LEU A 56 -3.45 8.93 -21.63
C LEU A 56 -2.10 8.51 -22.20
N LYS A 57 -1.05 9.25 -21.84
CA LYS A 57 0.34 8.92 -22.15
C LYS A 57 1.06 8.23 -21.00
N GLY A 58 0.65 8.52 -19.77
CA GLY A 58 1.23 7.93 -18.58
C GLY A 58 0.37 8.12 -17.35
N VAL A 59 0.55 7.26 -16.36
CA VAL A 59 -0.17 7.29 -15.10
C VAL A 59 0.80 6.96 -14.00
N ALA A 60 0.72 7.67 -12.87
CA ALA A 60 1.58 7.39 -11.73
C ALA A 60 0.82 7.36 -10.41
N GLY A 61 1.37 6.64 -9.44
CA GLY A 61 0.86 6.72 -8.09
C GLY A 61 1.71 6.02 -7.05
N THR A 62 1.33 6.28 -5.79
CA THR A 62 1.99 5.76 -4.59
C THR A 62 1.00 4.95 -3.76
N SER A 63 1.40 3.82 -3.15
CA SER A 63 0.52 3.00 -2.30
C SER A 63 -0.78 2.62 -3.02
N VAL A 64 -1.95 2.84 -2.42
CA VAL A 64 -3.25 2.66 -3.10
C VAL A 64 -3.34 3.44 -4.43
N GLY A 65 -2.69 4.59 -4.54
CA GLY A 65 -2.62 5.35 -5.79
C GLY A 65 -1.88 4.58 -6.88
N SER A 66 -0.89 3.73 -6.54
CA SER A 66 -0.22 2.86 -7.51
C SER A 66 -1.14 1.73 -8.02
N LEU A 67 -2.05 1.23 -7.17
CA LEU A 67 -3.07 0.27 -7.58
C LEU A 67 -4.07 0.92 -8.54
N PHE A 68 -4.56 2.14 -8.24
CA PHE A 68 -5.44 2.87 -9.16
C PHE A 68 -4.71 3.29 -10.44
N ALA A 69 -3.45 3.67 -10.36
CA ALA A 69 -2.62 3.96 -11.53
C ALA A 69 -2.53 2.74 -12.46
N LEU A 70 -2.32 1.55 -11.87
CA LEU A 70 -2.32 0.29 -12.61
C LEU A 70 -3.69 -0.01 -13.23
N LEU A 71 -4.77 0.01 -12.45
CA LEU A 71 -6.12 -0.32 -12.90
C LEU A 71 -6.56 0.58 -14.07
N VAL A 72 -6.33 1.89 -13.96
CA VAL A 72 -6.61 2.84 -15.04
C VAL A 72 -5.77 2.53 -16.27
N SER A 73 -4.48 2.27 -16.11
CA SER A 73 -3.58 1.94 -17.23
C SER A 73 -3.97 0.64 -17.93
N LEU A 74 -4.47 -0.34 -17.19
CA LEU A 74 -5.00 -1.60 -17.70
C LEU A 74 -6.37 -1.44 -18.39
N GLY A 75 -7.02 -0.28 -18.26
CA GLY A 75 -8.32 0.01 -18.88
C GLY A 75 -9.53 -0.47 -18.08
N TYR A 76 -9.38 -0.71 -16.77
CA TYR A 76 -10.53 -0.92 -15.91
C TYR A 76 -11.34 0.36 -15.77
N ASN A 77 -12.64 0.29 -16.08
CA ASN A 77 -13.55 1.41 -15.88
C ASN A 77 -14.04 1.48 -14.42
N SER A 78 -14.69 2.58 -14.05
CA SER A 78 -15.18 2.84 -12.69
C SER A 78 -16.14 1.77 -12.17
N GLN A 79 -16.99 1.20 -13.03
CA GLN A 79 -17.90 0.12 -12.66
C GLN A 79 -17.13 -1.19 -12.38
N GLU A 80 -16.18 -1.56 -13.24
CA GLU A 80 -15.37 -2.77 -13.03
C GLU A 80 -14.55 -2.65 -11.74
N ILE A 81 -13.94 -1.49 -11.48
CA ILE A 81 -13.21 -1.25 -10.21
C ILE A 81 -14.13 -1.39 -9.01
N ARG A 82 -15.36 -0.88 -9.11
CA ARG A 82 -16.38 -0.99 -8.07
C ARG A 82 -16.79 -2.45 -7.83
N GLU A 83 -16.90 -3.26 -8.88
CA GLU A 83 -17.19 -4.69 -8.77
C GLU A 83 -16.02 -5.47 -8.17
N LEU A 84 -14.78 -5.14 -8.55
CA LEU A 84 -13.57 -5.71 -7.97
C LEU A 84 -13.52 -5.53 -6.45
N LEU A 85 -13.82 -4.33 -5.95
CA LEU A 85 -13.88 -4.06 -4.51
C LEU A 85 -15.01 -4.79 -3.78
N LYS A 86 -16.11 -5.14 -4.48
CA LYS A 86 -17.21 -5.92 -3.88
C LYS A 86 -16.93 -7.41 -3.82
N SER A 87 -16.26 -7.96 -4.83
CA SER A 87 -16.48 -9.37 -5.18
C SER A 87 -15.34 -10.34 -4.89
N ASN A 88 -14.07 -9.95 -4.79
CA ASN A 88 -12.98 -10.93 -4.56
C ASN A 88 -11.69 -10.32 -3.99
N LEU A 89 -11.39 -9.06 -4.34
CA LEU A 89 -10.14 -8.42 -3.92
C LEU A 89 -10.05 -8.36 -2.39
N THR A 90 -11.16 -8.13 -1.71
CA THR A 90 -11.18 -7.89 -0.28
C THR A 90 -10.87 -9.15 0.52
N ASP A 91 -11.52 -10.28 0.23
CA ASP A 91 -11.29 -11.51 0.99
C ASP A 91 -9.94 -12.15 0.61
N GLU A 92 -9.50 -12.12 -0.65
CA GLU A 92 -8.18 -12.61 -1.06
C GLU A 92 -7.04 -11.70 -0.57
N PHE A 93 -7.25 -10.38 -0.50
CA PHE A 93 -6.32 -9.44 0.15
C PHE A 93 -6.30 -9.63 1.67
N LEU A 94 -7.40 -10.07 2.30
CA LEU A 94 -7.43 -10.44 3.73
C LEU A 94 -6.76 -11.79 4.00
N ASP A 95 -6.79 -12.72 3.04
CA ASP A 95 -6.03 -13.97 3.09
C ASP A 95 -4.52 -13.74 2.98
N THR A 96 -4.07 -12.53 2.62
CA THR A 96 -2.65 -12.14 2.74
C THR A 96 -2.16 -11.96 4.17
N ILE A 97 -3.08 -11.86 5.14
CA ILE A 97 -2.79 -11.64 6.55
C ILE A 97 -2.30 -12.96 7.17
N GLU A 98 -1.26 -13.56 6.63
CA GLU A 98 -0.60 -14.74 7.20
C GLU A 98 0.75 -14.34 7.81
N PHE A 99 1.05 -14.95 8.97
CA PHE A 99 2.40 -14.94 9.50
C PHE A 99 3.23 -15.95 8.71
N GLY A 100 4.17 -15.47 7.90
CA GLY A 100 5.15 -16.30 7.22
C GLY A 100 6.41 -15.51 6.89
N LEU A 101 7.53 -16.18 6.62
CA LEU A 101 8.84 -15.54 6.45
C LEU A 101 8.86 -14.56 5.27
N ILE A 102 9.69 -13.50 5.34
CA ILE A 102 10.00 -12.63 4.18
C ILE A 102 10.40 -13.53 2.99
N GLN A 103 9.57 -13.54 1.95
CA GLN A 103 9.92 -14.15 0.67
C GLN A 103 10.68 -13.13 -0.17
N SER A 104 11.86 -13.50 -0.64
CA SER A 104 12.53 -12.73 -1.70
C SER A 104 12.00 -13.22 -3.04
N ILE A 105 11.63 -12.27 -3.91
CA ILE A 105 10.83 -12.55 -5.11
C ILE A 105 11.71 -13.01 -6.30
N TYR A 106 13.04 -12.96 -6.21
CA TYR A 106 13.92 -13.12 -7.38
C TYR A 106 15.02 -14.19 -7.22
N SER A 107 14.77 -15.41 -7.69
CA SER A 107 15.84 -16.40 -7.95
C SER A 107 16.05 -16.63 -9.47
N GLN A 108 17.29 -16.91 -9.86
CA GLN A 108 17.84 -17.12 -11.22
C GLN A 108 17.00 -18.09 -12.10
N LEU A 109 16.89 -18.06 -13.44
CA LEU A 109 17.65 -17.53 -14.58
C LEU A 109 16.69 -17.41 -15.80
N THR A 110 16.70 -16.31 -16.55
CA THR A 110 16.75 -16.22 -18.05
C THR A 110 16.37 -14.82 -18.54
N GLU A 111 17.02 -14.35 -19.61
CA GLU A 111 16.77 -13.07 -20.30
C GLU A 111 15.41 -12.97 -21.01
N GLN A 112 14.51 -13.94 -20.80
CA GLN A 112 13.14 -13.94 -21.29
C GLN A 112 12.23 -14.23 -20.10
N SER A 113 11.53 -13.19 -19.62
CA SER A 113 10.73 -13.14 -18.40
C SER A 113 11.47 -13.61 -17.14
N PHE A 114 11.82 -12.63 -16.30
CA PHE A 114 12.12 -12.87 -14.90
C PHE A 114 10.90 -13.55 -14.25
N VAL A 115 11.08 -14.80 -13.83
CA VAL A 115 10.18 -15.70 -13.06
C VAL A 115 9.30 -16.65 -13.90
N LYS A 116 9.79 -17.91 -14.00
CA LYS A 116 8.99 -19.13 -14.11
C LYS A 116 9.25 -20.04 -12.90
N ASP A 117 8.91 -19.59 -11.70
CA ASP A 117 8.57 -20.49 -10.58
C ASP A 117 7.84 -19.72 -9.45
N PRO A 118 6.56 -20.02 -9.13
CA PRO A 118 5.86 -19.46 -7.99
C PRO A 118 6.23 -20.11 -6.64
N GLN A 119 7.11 -21.11 -6.60
CA GLN A 119 7.49 -21.76 -5.34
C GLN A 119 8.88 -21.31 -4.88
N LEU A 120 8.96 -20.12 -4.29
CA LEU A 120 10.17 -19.64 -3.62
C LEU A 120 9.96 -19.55 -2.10
N GLU A 121 9.85 -20.72 -1.49
CA GLU A 121 10.16 -20.87 -0.07
C GLU A 121 11.67 -20.71 0.10
N ILE A 122 12.11 -19.62 0.72
CA ILE A 122 13.46 -19.56 1.27
C ILE A 122 13.49 -20.59 2.40
N SER A 123 14.22 -21.68 2.19
CA SER A 123 14.44 -22.71 3.20
C SER A 123 14.85 -22.05 4.53
N THR A 124 14.26 -22.55 5.61
CA THR A 124 14.43 -22.24 7.04
C THR A 124 15.85 -21.92 7.53
N ASN A 125 16.89 -22.19 6.74
CA ASN A 125 18.29 -21.94 7.04
C ASN A 125 18.69 -20.46 7.09
N PHE A 126 18.00 -19.53 6.40
CA PHE A 126 18.41 -18.11 6.33
C PHE A 126 18.33 -17.39 7.70
N VAL A 127 17.21 -17.56 8.40
CA VAL A 127 16.98 -16.95 9.72
C VAL A 127 17.82 -17.65 10.79
N GLU A 128 17.95 -18.98 10.71
CA GLU A 128 18.76 -19.78 11.64
C GLU A 128 20.27 -19.52 11.50
N ASN A 129 20.77 -19.30 10.28
CA ASN A 129 22.19 -19.00 10.02
C ASN A 129 22.55 -17.56 10.43
N LYS A 130 21.65 -16.58 10.25
CA LYS A 130 21.81 -15.23 10.81
C LYS A 130 21.76 -15.21 12.35
N TRP A 131 20.91 -16.03 12.94
CA TRP A 131 20.83 -16.18 14.39
C TRP A 131 22.15 -16.73 14.97
N SER A 132 22.67 -17.80 14.36
CA SER A 132 23.94 -18.44 14.72
C SER A 132 25.14 -17.50 14.57
N SER A 133 25.23 -16.75 13.46
CA SER A 133 26.34 -15.81 13.20
C SER A 133 26.27 -14.53 14.04
N PHE A 134 25.07 -14.01 14.35
CA PHE A 134 24.89 -12.90 15.28
C PHE A 134 25.23 -13.27 16.73
N LEU A 135 24.98 -14.53 17.12
CA LEU A 135 25.37 -15.03 18.44
C LEU A 135 26.90 -15.08 18.61
N GLN A 136 27.65 -15.37 17.53
CA GLN A 136 29.10 -15.61 17.54
C GLN A 136 30.01 -14.35 17.44
N LYS A 137 29.50 -13.14 17.19
CA LYS A 137 30.33 -11.92 17.19
C LYS A 137 30.80 -11.53 18.61
N GLN A 138 32.12 -11.37 18.80
CA GLN A 138 32.76 -11.03 20.08
C GLN A 138 32.59 -9.56 20.51
N GLU A 139 32.46 -8.62 19.58
CA GLU A 139 32.16 -7.21 19.89
C GLU A 139 30.75 -6.83 19.41
N LYS A 140 29.93 -6.36 20.35
CA LYS A 140 28.54 -5.93 20.12
C LYS A 140 28.37 -4.56 20.80
N SER A 141 27.99 -3.52 20.06
CA SER A 141 27.60 -2.19 20.58
C SER A 141 26.16 -1.83 20.13
N PHE A 142 25.59 -0.75 20.68
CA PHE A 142 24.16 -0.57 21.02
C PHE A 142 23.65 -1.47 22.17
N LYS A 143 24.60 -1.96 22.99
CA LYS A 143 24.36 -2.99 24.00
C LYS A 143 24.07 -2.47 25.41
N ASP A 144 24.24 -1.16 25.68
CA ASP A 144 24.18 -0.63 27.05
C ASP A 144 22.96 0.24 27.38
N LEU A 145 22.14 0.63 26.40
CA LEU A 145 20.96 1.48 26.65
C LEU A 145 19.78 0.72 27.29
N PHE A 146 19.80 -0.61 27.28
CA PHE A 146 18.79 -1.49 27.91
C PHE A 146 19.37 -2.43 28.99
N ALA A 147 20.51 -2.06 29.59
CA ALA A 147 21.30 -2.94 30.45
C ALA A 147 20.62 -3.39 31.76
N TYR A 148 19.45 -2.87 32.16
CA TYR A 148 18.73 -3.34 33.36
C TYR A 148 17.21 -3.23 33.12
N PRO A 149 16.61 -4.18 32.37
CA PRO A 149 15.96 -5.32 33.03
C PRO A 149 16.01 -6.64 32.21
N LEU A 150 16.85 -6.78 31.17
CA LEU A 150 16.79 -7.92 30.24
C LEU A 150 17.48 -9.22 30.71
N LYS A 151 18.33 -9.17 31.75
CA LYS A 151 18.94 -10.39 32.33
C LYS A 151 17.93 -11.29 33.05
N MET A 152 16.78 -10.76 33.46
CA MET A 152 15.68 -11.50 34.07
C MET A 152 14.65 -12.05 33.05
N ILE A 153 14.83 -11.76 31.75
CA ILE A 153 13.76 -11.86 30.73
C ILE A 153 13.96 -13.02 29.74
N LYS A 154 15.00 -13.84 29.88
CA LYS A 154 15.42 -14.73 28.78
C LYS A 154 14.59 -15.99 28.50
N GLN A 155 13.60 -16.35 29.31
CA GLN A 155 12.70 -17.48 28.99
C GLN A 155 11.32 -17.36 29.64
N ALA A 156 11.25 -16.81 30.86
CA ALA A 156 9.97 -16.60 31.55
C ALA A 156 9.09 -15.50 30.90
N ASN A 157 9.69 -14.56 30.16
CA ASN A 157 8.99 -13.33 29.76
C ASN A 157 8.41 -13.27 28.34
N TYR A 158 8.63 -14.22 27.43
CA TYR A 158 7.74 -14.28 26.26
C TYR A 158 6.35 -14.72 26.70
N TYR A 159 6.29 -15.64 27.66
CA TYR A 159 5.05 -16.00 28.33
C TYR A 159 4.49 -14.85 29.16
N ILE A 160 5.30 -14.13 29.97
CA ILE A 160 4.80 -12.99 30.77
C ILE A 160 4.44 -11.76 29.93
N LEU A 161 5.21 -11.42 28.88
CA LEU A 161 4.89 -10.33 27.95
C LEU A 161 3.66 -10.69 27.11
N SER A 162 3.57 -11.92 26.60
CA SER A 162 2.34 -12.41 25.98
C SER A 162 1.18 -12.49 26.97
N MET A 163 1.42 -12.76 28.27
CA MET A 163 0.43 -12.67 29.35
C MET A 163 0.05 -11.23 29.64
N PHE A 164 0.96 -10.26 29.50
CA PHE A 164 0.71 -8.83 29.71
C PHE A 164 -0.06 -8.24 28.54
N ILE A 165 0.29 -8.63 27.31
CA ILE A 165 -0.43 -8.34 26.08
C ILE A 165 -1.80 -9.02 26.12
N LYS A 166 -1.87 -10.32 26.45
CA LYS A 166 -3.14 -11.03 26.71
C LYS A 166 -3.91 -10.39 27.85
N PHE A 167 -3.27 -9.92 28.91
CA PHE A 167 -3.93 -9.26 30.04
C PHE A 167 -4.48 -7.91 29.63
N LEU A 168 -3.72 -7.07 28.92
CA LEU A 168 -4.19 -5.80 28.36
C LEU A 168 -5.37 -6.04 27.42
N LEU A 169 -5.24 -6.98 26.50
CA LEU A 169 -6.26 -7.25 25.47
C LEU A 169 -7.47 -7.98 26.05
N TYR A 170 -7.27 -8.83 27.07
CA TYR A 170 -8.33 -9.48 27.85
C TYR A 170 -9.03 -8.52 28.80
N TYR A 171 -8.30 -7.62 29.46
CA TYR A 171 -8.82 -6.56 30.33
C TYR A 171 -9.69 -5.60 29.53
N GLU A 172 -9.22 -5.16 28.37
CA GLU A 172 -10.01 -4.42 27.38
C GLU A 172 -11.25 -5.24 26.95
N SER A 173 -11.10 -6.54 26.69
CA SER A 173 -12.24 -7.41 26.33
C SER A 173 -13.24 -7.69 27.47
N ARG A 174 -12.84 -7.56 28.74
CA ARG A 174 -13.69 -7.89 29.91
C ARG A 174 -14.52 -6.72 30.43
N LYS A 175 -14.16 -5.47 30.09
CA LYS A 175 -15.10 -4.33 30.21
C LYS A 175 -16.42 -4.60 29.45
N ILE A 176 -16.40 -5.47 28.44
CA ILE A 176 -17.55 -5.86 27.61
C ILE A 176 -18.58 -6.75 28.36
N LYS A 177 -18.20 -7.49 29.41
CA LYS A 177 -19.04 -8.57 29.99
C LYS A 177 -19.66 -8.28 31.37
N ASN A 178 -19.28 -7.20 32.05
CA ASN A 178 -19.71 -6.96 33.44
C ASN A 178 -20.80 -5.90 33.62
N GLU A 179 -21.40 -5.36 32.56
CA GLU A 179 -22.61 -4.54 32.69
C GLU A 179 -23.85 -5.44 32.73
N LYS A 180 -24.39 -5.68 33.93
CA LYS A 180 -25.81 -6.02 34.09
C LYS A 180 -26.65 -4.75 33.90
N PRO A 181 -27.86 -4.85 33.34
CA PRO A 181 -28.73 -3.71 33.16
C PRO A 181 -29.32 -3.30 34.51
N SER A 182 -28.92 -2.14 35.03
CA SER A 182 -29.61 -1.48 36.13
C SER A 182 -30.00 -0.08 35.71
N ASN A 183 -31.29 0.19 35.86
CA ASN A 183 -31.97 1.42 35.48
C ASN A 183 -31.29 2.69 36.03
N GLU A 184 -31.37 3.75 35.21
CA GLU A 184 -31.22 5.17 35.55
C GLU A 184 -29.82 5.66 35.94
N THR A 185 -28.96 5.84 34.93
CA THR A 185 -28.41 7.15 34.50
C THR A 185 -27.46 6.90 33.33
N GLU A 186 -27.78 7.45 32.17
CA GLU A 186 -26.95 7.38 30.96
C GLU A 186 -25.53 7.89 31.26
N THR A 187 -24.59 6.97 31.45
CA THR A 187 -23.16 7.25 31.39
C THR A 187 -22.56 6.37 30.32
N THR A 188 -22.42 7.03 29.18
CA THR A 188 -21.80 6.67 27.90
C THR A 188 -20.64 5.67 27.97
N PHE A 189 -20.90 4.52 27.37
CA PHE A 189 -19.98 3.50 26.86
C PHE A 189 -18.66 4.11 26.32
N ILE A 190 -17.52 3.58 26.77
CA ILE A 190 -16.19 3.94 26.23
C ILE A 190 -16.06 3.37 24.78
N PRO A 191 -15.75 4.19 23.75
CA PRO A 191 -15.89 3.79 22.33
C PRO A 191 -14.78 2.87 21.75
N THR A 192 -13.72 2.58 22.50
CA THR A 192 -12.41 2.14 21.95
C THR A 192 -12.39 0.78 21.24
N LEU A 193 -13.33 -0.14 21.51
CA LEU A 193 -13.41 -1.45 20.83
C LEU A 193 -14.54 -1.55 19.81
N ARG A 194 -15.59 -0.72 19.93
CA ARG A 194 -16.74 -0.73 19.02
C ARG A 194 -16.42 -0.04 17.69
N ASP A 195 -15.53 0.95 17.70
CA ASP A 195 -15.00 1.61 16.50
C ASP A 195 -13.87 0.80 15.83
N PHE A 196 -13.26 -0.14 16.56
CA PHE A 196 -12.31 -1.11 16.05
C PHE A 196 -13.01 -2.27 15.32
N ALA A 197 -14.19 -2.65 15.80
CA ALA A 197 -15.03 -3.71 15.24
C ALA A 197 -15.71 -3.36 13.90
N GLN A 198 -15.58 -2.12 13.41
CA GLN A 198 -16.18 -1.68 12.15
C GLN A 198 -15.32 -1.99 10.93
N SER A 199 -14.00 -2.18 11.09
CA SER A 199 -13.13 -2.64 10.00
C SER A 199 -12.86 -4.13 10.14
N LYS A 200 -13.44 -4.93 9.24
CA LYS A 200 -13.21 -6.39 9.14
C LYS A 200 -11.71 -6.71 9.06
N THR A 201 -10.96 -5.90 8.31
CA THR A 201 -9.51 -6.02 8.12
C THR A 201 -8.73 -5.85 9.40
N LEU A 202 -8.97 -4.74 10.10
CA LEU A 202 -8.22 -4.41 11.31
C LEU A 202 -8.57 -5.37 12.45
N LYS A 203 -9.83 -5.79 12.54
CA LYS A 203 -10.28 -6.82 13.48
C LYS A 203 -9.59 -8.17 13.22
N ASN A 204 -9.58 -8.64 11.97
CA ASN A 204 -8.89 -9.88 11.60
C ASN A 204 -7.38 -9.81 11.86
N ALA A 205 -6.75 -8.67 11.56
CA ALA A 205 -5.34 -8.41 11.83
C ALA A 205 -5.03 -8.51 13.33
N VAL A 206 -5.84 -7.87 14.18
CA VAL A 206 -5.67 -7.95 15.63
C VAL A 206 -5.97 -9.34 16.14
N ASP A 207 -7.07 -9.98 15.73
CA ASP A 207 -7.42 -11.34 16.15
C ASP A 207 -6.26 -12.32 15.84
N LYS A 208 -5.60 -12.20 14.68
CA LYS A 208 -4.42 -13.01 14.35
C LYS A 208 -3.21 -12.67 15.23
N ILE A 209 -2.93 -11.40 15.51
CA ILE A 209 -1.87 -10.99 16.46
C ILE A 209 -2.15 -11.54 17.87
N LEU A 210 -3.40 -11.55 18.31
CA LEU A 210 -3.83 -12.05 19.61
C LEU A 210 -3.77 -13.57 19.73
N ASP A 211 -4.10 -14.27 18.64
CA ASP A 211 -4.02 -15.72 18.57
C ASP A 211 -2.56 -16.21 18.67
N LYS A 212 -1.63 -15.50 17.99
CA LYS A 212 -0.21 -15.85 17.92
C LYS A 212 0.74 -14.69 18.28
N PRO A 213 0.75 -14.22 19.54
CA PRO A 213 1.49 -13.01 19.93
C PRO A 213 3.01 -13.18 19.89
N ALA A 214 3.52 -14.41 20.10
CA ALA A 214 4.95 -14.69 19.98
C ALA A 214 5.40 -14.59 18.51
N ASP A 215 4.60 -15.10 17.58
CA ASP A 215 4.88 -15.04 16.15
C ASP A 215 4.77 -13.60 15.64
N ALA A 216 3.76 -12.85 16.08
CA ALA A 216 3.62 -11.43 15.77
C ALA A 216 4.84 -10.61 16.26
N LEU A 217 5.33 -10.87 17.48
CA LEU A 217 6.52 -10.20 18.00
C LEU A 217 7.79 -10.60 17.25
N ASN A 218 7.94 -11.88 16.90
CA ASN A 218 9.07 -12.37 16.11
C ASN A 218 9.06 -11.78 14.70
N SER A 219 7.89 -11.75 14.06
CA SER A 219 7.65 -11.13 12.76
C SER A 219 8.04 -9.66 12.79
N LEU A 220 7.60 -8.89 13.79
CA LEU A 220 7.99 -7.49 13.91
C LEU A 220 9.51 -7.32 14.15
N LYS A 221 10.09 -8.16 15.00
CA LYS A 221 11.50 -8.07 15.40
C LYS A 221 12.48 -8.43 14.28
N TYR A 222 12.17 -9.43 13.48
CA TYR A 222 13.09 -9.99 12.49
C TYR A 222 12.67 -9.72 11.05
N GLU A 223 11.40 -9.40 10.83
CA GLU A 223 10.79 -9.27 9.50
C GLU A 223 10.10 -7.91 9.28
N PHE A 224 10.14 -7.04 10.30
CA PHE A 224 9.77 -5.62 10.23
C PHE A 224 8.30 -5.32 9.85
N GLY A 225 7.44 -6.34 9.83
CA GLY A 225 6.01 -6.21 9.56
C GLY A 225 5.20 -7.40 10.09
N PHE A 226 3.90 -7.22 10.29
CA PHE A 226 3.01 -8.28 10.77
C PHE A 226 2.60 -9.26 9.67
N PHE A 227 2.28 -8.75 8.48
CA PHE A 227 1.61 -9.53 7.44
C PHE A 227 2.48 -9.66 6.19
N LEU A 228 2.36 -10.82 5.54
CA LEU A 228 2.81 -10.99 4.16
C LEU A 228 1.89 -10.21 3.21
N GLY A 229 2.29 -10.08 1.95
CA GLY A 229 1.43 -9.45 0.93
C GLY A 229 1.45 -10.23 -0.39
N ASN A 230 1.73 -11.53 -0.32
CA ASN A 230 1.87 -12.36 -1.52
C ASN A 230 0.54 -12.55 -2.25
N GLY A 231 -0.56 -12.80 -1.53
CA GLY A 231 -1.88 -12.86 -2.15
C GLY A 231 -2.25 -11.56 -2.87
N ALA A 232 -1.90 -10.39 -2.32
CA ALA A 232 -2.10 -9.11 -3.00
C ALA A 232 -1.33 -9.05 -4.31
N ARG A 233 -0.06 -9.49 -4.31
CA ARG A 233 0.75 -9.59 -5.52
C ARG A 233 0.13 -10.53 -6.55
N GLU A 234 -0.34 -11.70 -6.15
CA GLU A 234 -0.97 -12.67 -7.05
C GLU A 234 -2.27 -12.15 -7.66
N VAL A 235 -3.11 -11.49 -6.86
CA VAL A 235 -4.32 -10.80 -7.33
C VAL A 235 -3.94 -9.76 -8.39
N ILE A 236 -2.95 -8.92 -8.09
CA ILE A 236 -2.49 -7.87 -9.02
C ILE A 236 -1.98 -8.49 -10.33
N ASP A 237 -1.20 -9.57 -10.26
CA ASP A 237 -0.67 -10.25 -11.44
C ASP A 237 -1.79 -10.89 -12.28
N ARG A 238 -2.82 -11.45 -11.65
CA ARG A 238 -4.02 -11.95 -12.36
C ARG A 238 -4.73 -10.83 -13.12
N LEU A 239 -4.95 -9.67 -12.48
CA LEU A 239 -5.59 -8.52 -13.14
C LEU A 239 -4.77 -8.02 -14.34
N ILE A 240 -3.44 -8.04 -14.22
CA ILE A 240 -2.54 -7.71 -15.33
C ILE A 240 -2.63 -8.76 -16.43
N GLU A 241 -2.57 -10.05 -16.09
CA GLU A 241 -2.67 -11.15 -17.05
C GLU A 241 -4.00 -11.13 -17.81
N GLU A 242 -5.11 -10.82 -17.13
CA GLU A 242 -6.45 -10.70 -17.74
C GLU A 242 -6.50 -9.66 -18.87
N ARG A 243 -5.76 -8.55 -18.72
CA ARG A 243 -5.78 -7.42 -19.66
C ARG A 243 -4.62 -7.46 -20.65
N THR A 244 -3.51 -8.09 -20.31
CA THR A 244 -2.31 -8.11 -21.17
C THR A 244 -2.07 -9.46 -21.84
N GLY A 245 -2.64 -10.54 -21.30
CA GLY A 245 -2.32 -11.92 -21.68
C GLY A 245 -0.95 -12.40 -21.19
N VAL A 246 -0.26 -11.60 -20.36
CA VAL A 246 1.11 -11.87 -19.90
C VAL A 246 1.12 -11.98 -18.38
N LYS A 247 1.38 -13.18 -17.89
CA LYS A 247 1.69 -13.43 -16.49
C LYS A 247 3.07 -12.87 -16.14
N ASN A 248 3.24 -12.33 -14.93
CA ASN A 248 4.47 -11.66 -14.49
C ASN A 248 4.91 -10.54 -15.44
N CYS A 249 3.95 -9.77 -15.96
CA CYS A 249 4.22 -8.73 -16.95
C CYS A 249 5.20 -7.68 -16.41
N THR A 250 6.28 -7.43 -17.16
CA THR A 250 7.30 -6.44 -16.82
C THR A 250 6.91 -5.03 -17.27
N PHE A 251 7.53 -3.98 -16.73
CA PHE A 251 7.27 -2.59 -17.19
C PHE A 251 7.48 -2.40 -18.71
N ASN A 252 8.50 -3.05 -19.27
CA ASN A 252 8.76 -2.96 -20.71
C ASN A 252 7.63 -3.61 -21.53
N GLN A 253 7.22 -4.84 -21.18
CA GLN A 253 6.09 -5.53 -21.81
C GLN A 253 4.78 -4.75 -21.62
N PHE A 254 4.55 -4.22 -20.43
CA PHE A 254 3.37 -3.42 -20.11
C PHE A 254 3.25 -2.22 -21.05
N TYR A 255 4.33 -1.47 -21.22
CA TYR A 255 4.36 -0.34 -22.14
C TYR A 255 4.20 -0.75 -23.61
N GLU A 256 4.86 -1.83 -24.04
CA GLU A 256 4.73 -2.35 -25.41
C GLU A 256 3.28 -2.76 -25.75
N ILE A 257 2.55 -3.33 -24.78
CA ILE A 257 1.18 -3.83 -24.97
C ILE A 257 0.15 -2.70 -24.91
N LEU A 258 0.32 -1.75 -23.99
CA LEU A 258 -0.70 -0.74 -23.64
C LEU A 258 -0.36 0.67 -24.14
N GLY A 259 0.91 0.96 -24.42
CA GLY A 259 1.38 2.29 -24.82
C GLY A 259 1.33 3.35 -23.72
N ILE A 260 1.17 2.92 -22.45
CA ILE A 260 1.01 3.81 -21.29
C ILE A 260 2.23 3.69 -20.39
N ASP A 261 2.85 4.83 -20.09
CA ASP A 261 3.96 4.91 -19.14
C ASP A 261 3.44 4.87 -17.70
N LEU A 262 3.37 3.66 -17.14
CA LEU A 262 3.02 3.43 -15.75
C LEU A 262 4.24 3.69 -14.86
N VAL A 263 4.08 4.56 -13.86
CA VAL A 263 5.11 4.84 -12.86
C VAL A 263 4.61 4.53 -11.45
N ILE A 264 5.33 3.67 -10.75
CA ILE A 264 5.01 3.28 -9.38
C ILE A 264 6.13 3.77 -8.47
N THR A 265 5.79 4.34 -7.33
CA THR A 265 6.79 4.78 -6.35
C THR A 265 6.99 3.73 -5.25
N SER A 266 8.23 3.57 -4.81
CA SER A 266 8.56 2.83 -3.60
C SER A 266 9.72 3.53 -2.89
N PHE A 267 9.93 3.26 -1.60
CA PHE A 267 11.06 3.82 -0.86
C PHE A 267 12.05 2.72 -0.51
N ASP A 268 13.30 2.91 -0.92
CA ASP A 268 14.40 2.01 -0.61
C ASP A 268 15.09 2.45 0.69
N LEU A 269 14.97 1.61 1.73
CA LEU A 269 15.56 1.87 3.04
C LEU A 269 17.10 1.87 3.02
N GLN A 270 17.71 1.17 2.07
CA GLN A 270 19.17 1.05 1.99
C GLN A 270 19.79 2.33 1.42
N THR A 271 19.25 2.84 0.32
CA THR A 271 19.71 4.09 -0.31
C THR A 271 19.07 5.33 0.31
N LYS A 272 17.95 5.17 1.04
CA LYS A 272 17.11 6.24 1.59
C LYS A 272 16.53 7.16 0.51
N GLN A 273 16.19 6.58 -0.63
CA GLN A 273 15.66 7.30 -1.79
C GLN A 273 14.30 6.77 -2.21
N VAL A 274 13.52 7.65 -2.84
CA VAL A 274 12.33 7.25 -3.58
C VAL A 274 12.76 6.70 -4.92
N GLU A 275 12.29 5.51 -5.23
CA GLU A 275 12.52 4.84 -6.51
C GLU A 275 11.26 4.98 -7.36
N TYR A 276 11.43 5.48 -8.58
CA TYR A 276 10.37 5.57 -9.59
C TYR A 276 10.49 4.35 -10.52
N LEU A 277 9.71 3.32 -10.19
CA LEU A 277 9.65 2.05 -10.91
C LEU A 277 8.89 2.27 -12.21
N ARG A 278 9.59 2.18 -13.35
CA ARG A 278 9.03 2.45 -14.70
C ARG A 278 9.89 1.81 -15.80
N LYS A 279 9.43 1.88 -17.05
CA LYS A 279 10.11 1.28 -18.22
C LYS A 279 11.43 1.96 -18.62
N ASP A 280 11.61 3.25 -18.33
CA ASP A 280 12.81 4.03 -18.72
C ASP A 280 13.85 4.12 -17.59
N SER A 281 13.88 3.12 -16.70
CA SER A 281 14.84 3.03 -15.60
C SER A 281 15.42 1.63 -15.50
N LYS A 282 16.32 1.41 -14.52
CA LYS A 282 16.85 0.07 -14.18
C LYS A 282 15.75 -0.96 -13.89
N TRP A 283 14.53 -0.50 -13.60
CA TRP A 283 13.35 -1.29 -13.28
C TRP A 283 12.56 -1.78 -14.50
N LYS A 284 13.01 -1.53 -15.73
CA LYS A 284 12.27 -1.89 -16.95
C LYS A 284 11.85 -3.36 -17.06
N ASN A 285 12.64 -4.25 -16.48
CA ASN A 285 12.40 -5.70 -16.47
C ASN A 285 11.78 -6.19 -15.14
N LEU A 286 11.48 -5.28 -14.21
CA LEU A 286 10.76 -5.60 -12.98
C LEU A 286 9.31 -5.92 -13.33
N CYS A 287 8.75 -6.96 -12.70
CA CYS A 287 7.33 -7.25 -12.82
C CYS A 287 6.50 -6.13 -12.17
N VAL A 288 5.46 -5.68 -12.88
CA VAL A 288 4.58 -4.60 -12.41
C VAL A 288 3.83 -5.01 -11.14
N ALA A 289 3.44 -6.28 -11.00
CA ALA A 289 2.80 -6.77 -9.78
C ALA A 289 3.71 -6.67 -8.54
N ASP A 290 5.00 -6.96 -8.71
CA ASP A 290 6.00 -6.84 -7.66
C ASP A 290 6.24 -5.36 -7.29
N ALA A 291 6.25 -4.47 -8.30
CA ALA A 291 6.37 -3.03 -8.09
C ALA A 291 5.19 -2.46 -7.27
N VAL A 292 3.95 -2.85 -7.60
CA VAL A 292 2.78 -2.45 -6.79
C VAL A 292 2.90 -3.04 -5.39
N ARG A 293 3.33 -4.31 -5.24
CA ARG A 293 3.55 -4.95 -3.94
C ARG A 293 4.58 -4.20 -3.07
N MET A 294 5.67 -3.73 -3.67
CA MET A 294 6.66 -2.87 -3.00
C MET A 294 6.00 -1.56 -2.53
N SER A 295 5.25 -0.91 -3.43
CA SER A 295 4.56 0.37 -3.20
C SER A 295 3.48 0.31 -2.11
N ILE A 296 2.84 -0.84 -1.87
CA ILE A 296 1.84 -1.03 -0.80
C ILE A 296 2.41 -1.67 0.48
N SER A 297 3.74 -1.74 0.61
CA SER A 297 4.42 -2.30 1.80
C SER A 297 4.43 -1.31 2.97
N ILE A 298 3.25 -1.00 3.51
CA ILE A 298 3.10 -0.05 4.63
C ILE A 298 3.94 -0.54 5.82
N PRO A 299 4.90 0.27 6.31
CA PRO A 299 5.79 -0.13 7.40
C PRO A 299 5.02 -0.65 8.61
N LEU A 300 5.57 -1.68 9.27
CA LEU A 300 4.99 -2.37 10.43
C LEU A 300 3.72 -3.20 10.12
N VAL A 301 2.90 -2.80 9.15
CA VAL A 301 1.72 -3.56 8.72
C VAL A 301 2.13 -4.71 7.80
N PHE A 302 2.75 -4.36 6.67
CA PHE A 302 3.23 -5.33 5.68
C PHE A 302 4.74 -5.44 5.74
N LYS A 303 5.23 -6.66 5.57
CA LYS A 303 6.68 -6.92 5.45
C LYS A 303 7.25 -6.21 4.22
N PRO A 304 8.47 -5.66 4.32
CA PRO A 304 9.15 -5.04 3.19
C PRO A 304 9.44 -6.09 2.11
N VAL A 305 9.52 -5.64 0.86
CA VAL A 305 10.02 -6.47 -0.25
C VAL A 305 11.54 -6.36 -0.30
N VAL A 306 12.23 -7.50 -0.39
CA VAL A 306 13.69 -7.53 -0.41
C VAL A 306 14.20 -7.90 -1.79
N ILE A 307 15.01 -7.01 -2.36
CA ILE A 307 15.70 -7.21 -3.64
C ILE A 307 17.20 -7.11 -3.39
N ASN A 308 17.96 -8.11 -3.83
CA ASN A 308 19.42 -8.01 -3.81
C ASN A 308 19.88 -7.15 -4.98
N MET A 309 20.62 -6.08 -4.71
CA MET A 309 21.17 -5.20 -5.74
C MET A 309 22.59 -4.81 -5.42
N LYS A 310 23.41 -4.74 -6.46
CA LYS A 310 24.74 -4.13 -6.41
C LYS A 310 24.79 -3.06 -7.48
N ASP A 311 25.00 -1.83 -7.03
CA ASP A 311 24.89 -0.63 -7.87
C ASP A 311 23.50 -0.58 -8.54
N GLU A 312 23.41 -0.62 -9.87
CA GLU A 312 22.13 -0.67 -10.61
C GLU A 312 21.71 -2.08 -11.04
N PHE A 313 22.48 -3.11 -10.70
CA PHE A 313 22.23 -4.48 -11.12
C PHE A 313 21.44 -5.26 -10.07
N ILE A 314 20.31 -5.82 -10.48
CA ILE A 314 19.56 -6.78 -9.67
C ILE A 314 20.33 -8.10 -9.65
N LEU A 315 20.67 -8.56 -8.45
CA LEU A 315 21.42 -9.77 -8.20
C LEU A 315 20.50 -10.95 -7.86
N PRO A 316 20.96 -12.19 -8.11
CA PRO A 316 20.31 -13.38 -7.59
C PRO A 316 20.18 -13.33 -6.07
N ILE A 317 19.17 -14.03 -5.54
CA ILE A 317 19.16 -14.38 -4.12
C ILE A 317 20.43 -15.18 -3.82
N THR A 318 21.20 -14.66 -2.87
CA THR A 318 22.30 -15.36 -2.23
C THR A 318 22.16 -15.14 -0.73
N ASP A 319 22.80 -16.00 0.08
CA ASP A 319 22.86 -15.80 1.54
C ASP A 319 23.63 -14.52 1.93
N ASP A 320 24.29 -13.86 0.96
CA ASP A 320 24.98 -12.60 1.17
C ASP A 320 24.00 -11.42 1.20
N VAL A 321 23.72 -10.94 2.41
CA VAL A 321 22.86 -9.80 2.68
C VAL A 321 23.53 -8.44 2.52
N SER A 322 24.81 -8.41 2.12
CA SER A 322 25.57 -7.17 1.90
C SER A 322 24.94 -6.28 0.82
N TYR A 323 24.13 -6.89 -0.05
CA TYR A 323 23.47 -6.27 -1.18
C TYR A 323 21.94 -6.24 -1.02
N ALA A 324 21.40 -6.48 0.17
CA ALA A 324 19.95 -6.50 0.38
C ALA A 324 19.37 -5.07 0.47
N HIS A 325 18.47 -4.73 -0.44
CA HIS A 325 17.67 -3.51 -0.40
C HIS A 325 16.25 -3.83 0.06
N TYR A 326 15.76 -3.06 1.02
CA TYR A 326 14.44 -3.24 1.61
C TYR A 326 13.51 -2.14 1.12
N PHE A 327 12.49 -2.55 0.37
CA PHE A 327 11.52 -1.66 -0.23
C PHE A 327 10.24 -1.63 0.61
N ILE A 328 9.82 -0.42 0.94
CA ILE A 328 8.58 -0.12 1.65
C ILE A 328 7.68 0.79 0.81
N ASP A 329 6.49 1.09 1.33
CA ASP A 329 5.55 2.02 0.75
C ASP A 329 6.21 3.38 0.43
N GLY A 330 6.02 3.84 -0.81
CA GLY A 330 6.60 5.10 -1.31
C GLY A 330 6.11 6.34 -0.57
N GLY A 331 4.96 6.25 0.11
CA GLY A 331 4.36 7.31 0.91
C GLY A 331 5.23 7.74 2.09
N ALA A 332 6.20 6.91 2.49
CA ALA A 332 7.19 7.27 3.49
C ALA A 332 8.06 8.49 3.10
N ALA A 333 8.19 8.79 1.80
CA ALA A 333 9.02 9.90 1.32
C ALA A 333 8.41 10.71 0.14
N ASN A 334 7.68 10.08 -0.78
CA ASN A 334 6.93 10.78 -1.82
C ASN A 334 5.54 10.16 -2.03
N ASN A 335 4.57 10.66 -1.27
CA ASN A 335 3.19 10.20 -1.34
C ASN A 335 2.43 10.67 -2.59
N PHE A 336 2.93 11.68 -3.32
CA PHE A 336 2.24 12.25 -4.46
C PHE A 336 3.24 12.65 -5.58
N PRO A 337 3.58 11.75 -6.51
CA PRO A 337 4.66 11.95 -7.47
C PRO A 337 4.29 12.92 -8.61
N LEU A 338 3.91 14.14 -8.26
CA LEU A 338 3.35 15.17 -9.15
C LEU A 338 4.26 15.51 -10.33
N HIS A 339 5.58 15.52 -10.07
CA HIS A 339 6.60 15.96 -11.03
C HIS A 339 7.19 14.84 -11.90
N VAL A 340 6.66 13.62 -11.83
CA VAL A 340 7.27 12.44 -12.46
C VAL A 340 7.23 12.44 -14.00
N PHE A 341 6.37 13.28 -14.57
CA PHE A 341 6.23 13.48 -16.02
C PHE A 341 6.68 14.88 -16.47
N ASP A 342 7.45 15.60 -15.65
CA ASP A 342 7.96 16.92 -16.01
C ASP A 342 9.07 16.82 -17.05
N ASP A 343 9.00 17.65 -18.09
CA ASP A 343 10.07 17.78 -19.08
C ASP A 343 11.29 18.55 -18.51
N ARG A 344 11.07 19.36 -17.47
CA ARG A 344 12.10 20.18 -16.80
C ARG A 344 11.82 20.26 -15.29
N GLU A 345 12.86 20.16 -14.47
CA GLU A 345 12.75 20.11 -13.00
C GLU A 345 12.03 21.30 -12.34
N ASP A 346 11.99 22.45 -13.01
CA ASP A 346 11.47 23.72 -12.49
C ASP A 346 10.00 24.00 -12.83
N LYS A 347 9.38 23.14 -13.65
CA LYS A 347 8.05 23.40 -14.21
C LYS A 347 7.23 22.13 -14.33
N LEU A 348 6.13 22.11 -13.57
CA LEU A 348 5.08 21.10 -13.71
C LEU A 348 4.61 20.98 -15.16
N ASN A 349 4.53 19.74 -15.64
CA ASN A 349 3.98 19.42 -16.94
C ASN A 349 2.53 19.93 -17.03
N PRO A 350 2.19 20.80 -18.00
CA PRO A 350 0.87 21.41 -18.09
C PRO A 350 -0.23 20.45 -18.55
N TYR A 351 0.09 19.16 -18.76
CA TYR A 351 -0.86 18.10 -19.13
C TYR A 351 -1.11 17.08 -18.00
N VAL A 352 -0.59 17.34 -16.80
CA VAL A 352 -0.78 16.51 -15.61
C VAL A 352 -2.04 16.93 -14.86
N LEU A 353 -2.89 15.97 -14.53
CA LEU A 353 -3.97 16.09 -13.56
C LEU A 353 -3.67 15.19 -12.36
N GLY A 354 -3.60 15.78 -11.17
CA GLY A 354 -3.36 15.03 -9.94
C GLY A 354 -4.60 14.90 -9.05
N PHE A 355 -4.69 13.80 -8.32
CA PHE A 355 -5.71 13.56 -7.31
C PHE A 355 -5.06 13.36 -5.94
N THR A 356 -5.38 14.26 -5.01
CA THR A 356 -4.98 14.15 -3.61
C THR A 356 -6.17 13.78 -2.73
N LEU A 357 -5.89 13.37 -1.50
CA LEU A 357 -6.87 12.94 -0.50
C LEU A 357 -6.77 13.87 0.71
N SER A 358 -7.91 14.43 1.12
CA SER A 358 -7.95 15.24 2.33
C SER A 358 -7.85 14.35 3.57
N TYR A 359 -7.08 14.81 4.55
CA TYR A 359 -6.90 14.13 5.83
C TYR A 359 -7.73 14.83 6.90
N LYS A 360 -8.98 14.40 7.08
CA LYS A 360 -9.85 14.86 8.16
C LYS A 360 -9.86 13.82 9.28
N ARG A 361 -9.66 14.29 10.52
CA ARG A 361 -9.89 13.48 11.72
C ARG A 361 -11.27 13.83 12.27
N GLN A 362 -12.03 12.83 12.67
CA GLN A 362 -13.16 13.06 13.56
C GLN A 362 -12.59 13.35 14.95
N TYR A 363 -12.54 14.61 15.34
CA TYR A 363 -12.19 14.96 16.72
C TYR A 363 -13.35 14.56 17.62
N ASN A 364 -13.18 13.50 18.40
CA ASN A 364 -14.14 13.13 19.43
C ASN A 364 -13.61 13.61 20.79
N PRO A 365 -14.14 14.71 21.36
CA PRO A 365 -13.69 15.24 22.65
C PRO A 365 -13.94 14.29 23.83
N PHE A 366 -14.66 13.18 23.62
CA PHE A 366 -15.02 12.21 24.67
C PHE A 366 -14.15 10.94 24.66
N ILE A 367 -13.19 10.81 23.74
CA ILE A 367 -12.25 9.67 23.73
C ILE A 367 -10.96 10.12 24.44
N GLU A 368 -10.81 9.72 25.71
CA GLU A 368 -9.63 10.07 26.52
C GLU A 368 -8.39 9.20 26.22
N GLU A 369 -8.54 8.03 25.58
CA GLU A 369 -7.44 7.11 25.30
C GLU A 369 -7.35 6.74 23.81
N ILE A 370 -6.24 7.12 23.16
CA ILE A 370 -5.89 6.73 21.79
C ILE A 370 -5.19 5.35 21.84
N THR A 371 -5.59 4.42 20.98
CA THR A 371 -4.94 3.10 20.89
C THR A 371 -3.58 3.18 20.18
N PHE A 372 -2.73 2.16 20.37
CA PHE A 372 -1.44 2.09 19.67
C PHE A 372 -1.58 2.11 18.14
N PHE A 373 -2.59 1.45 17.57
CA PHE A 373 -2.82 1.44 16.11
C PHE A 373 -3.32 2.79 15.59
N GLU A 374 -4.17 3.49 16.33
CA GLU A 374 -4.60 4.85 15.97
C GLU A 374 -3.44 5.85 16.07
N TYR A 375 -2.57 5.70 17.07
CA TYR A 375 -1.34 6.49 17.14
C TYR A 375 -0.41 6.20 15.95
N LEU A 376 -0.20 4.92 15.59
CA LEU A 376 0.59 4.56 14.41
C LEU A 376 -0.02 5.10 13.11
N GLU A 377 -1.35 5.02 12.97
CA GLU A 377 -2.07 5.60 11.84
C GLU A 377 -1.88 7.12 11.79
N ASP A 378 -2.00 7.83 12.91
CA ASP A 378 -1.77 9.28 13.00
C ASP A 378 -0.34 9.67 12.61
N VAL A 379 0.66 8.89 13.05
CA VAL A 379 2.06 9.10 12.66
C VAL A 379 2.23 8.90 11.17
N PHE A 380 1.72 7.79 10.62
CA PHE A 380 1.81 7.50 9.19
C PHE A 380 1.10 8.57 8.36
N LEU A 381 -0.12 8.94 8.72
CA LEU A 381 -0.89 10.03 8.11
C LEU A 381 -0.16 11.37 8.12
N SER A 382 0.54 11.66 9.21
CA SER A 382 1.36 12.86 9.32
C SER A 382 2.51 12.85 8.31
N VAL A 383 3.19 11.70 8.15
CA VAL A 383 4.25 11.52 7.14
C VAL A 383 3.68 11.68 5.72
N LEU A 384 2.57 11.02 5.40
CA LEU A 384 1.91 11.13 4.10
C LEU A 384 1.56 12.60 3.78
N LYS A 385 0.93 13.29 4.71
CA LYS A 385 0.54 14.70 4.54
C LYS A 385 1.74 15.61 4.34
N GLN A 386 2.82 15.42 5.10
CA GLN A 386 4.04 16.23 4.94
C GLN A 386 4.70 15.98 3.59
N THR A 387 4.85 14.72 3.19
CA THR A 387 5.50 14.37 1.92
C THR A 387 4.69 14.84 0.70
N THR A 388 3.34 14.80 0.75
CA THR A 388 2.49 15.40 -0.28
C THR A 388 2.65 16.92 -0.35
N ASN A 389 2.68 17.61 0.79
CA ASN A 389 2.84 19.07 0.81
C ASN A 389 4.17 19.52 0.19
N LEU A 390 5.24 18.73 0.36
CA LEU A 390 6.56 19.00 -0.21
C LEU A 390 6.59 18.92 -1.75
N GLN A 391 5.58 18.32 -2.38
CA GLN A 391 5.50 18.19 -3.84
C GLN A 391 4.99 19.47 -4.50
N PHE A 392 4.38 20.40 -3.76
CA PHE A 392 3.98 21.69 -4.31
C PHE A 392 5.13 22.70 -4.16
N LYS A 393 5.92 22.88 -5.23
CA LYS A 393 6.98 23.89 -5.30
C LYS A 393 6.41 25.29 -5.49
N LYS A 394 5.27 25.39 -6.18
CA LYS A 394 4.59 26.64 -6.54
C LYS A 394 3.10 26.55 -6.24
N LYS A 395 2.47 27.69 -5.91
CA LYS A 395 1.02 27.71 -5.59
C LYS A 395 0.16 27.37 -6.81
N GLU A 396 0.64 27.73 -8.00
CA GLU A 396 -0.03 27.49 -9.27
C GLU A 396 -0.14 25.99 -9.60
N GLU A 397 0.75 25.15 -9.06
CA GLU A 397 0.72 23.69 -9.26
C GLU A 397 -0.53 23.06 -8.63
N GLN A 398 -1.09 23.68 -7.59
CA GLN A 398 -2.36 23.27 -6.99
C GLN A 398 -3.54 23.40 -7.95
N GLU A 399 -3.43 24.25 -8.97
CA GLU A 399 -4.49 24.40 -9.98
C GLU A 399 -4.62 23.18 -10.89
N GLN A 400 -3.62 22.29 -10.92
CA GLN A 400 -3.63 21.01 -11.65
C GLN A 400 -4.00 19.81 -10.77
N VAL A 401 -4.45 20.06 -9.52
CA VAL A 401 -4.74 19.01 -8.55
C VAL A 401 -6.17 19.13 -8.02
N ILE A 402 -6.85 17.98 -7.92
CA ILE A 402 -8.19 17.85 -7.34
C ILE A 402 -8.05 17.10 -6.02
N GLU A 403 -8.24 17.81 -4.91
CA GLU A 403 -8.28 17.20 -3.57
C GLU A 403 -9.65 16.56 -3.32
N LEU A 404 -9.70 15.25 -3.13
CA LEU A 404 -10.91 14.48 -2.84
C LEU A 404 -11.12 14.35 -1.33
N ASP A 405 -12.37 14.30 -0.88
CA ASP A 405 -12.71 14.18 0.54
C ASP A 405 -13.20 12.76 0.85
N PRO A 406 -12.35 11.89 1.45
CA PRO A 406 -12.71 10.52 1.83
C PRO A 406 -13.54 10.44 3.10
N GLU A 407 -13.99 11.57 3.64
CA GLU A 407 -14.77 11.66 4.87
C GLU A 407 -14.04 10.98 6.03
N TYR A 408 -14.57 9.87 6.55
CA TYR A 408 -14.06 9.19 7.75
C TYR A 408 -13.47 7.81 7.46
N ILE A 409 -13.16 7.52 6.21
CA ILE A 409 -12.54 6.25 5.82
C ILE A 409 -11.12 6.20 6.39
N LYS A 410 -10.80 5.13 7.13
CA LYS A 410 -9.47 4.92 7.73
C LYS A 410 -8.47 4.44 6.66
N VAL A 411 -7.18 4.69 6.89
CA VAL A 411 -6.11 4.29 5.96
C VAL A 411 -5.97 2.78 5.90
N LEU A 412 -6.14 2.10 7.04
CA LEU A 412 -5.99 0.64 7.11
C LEU A 412 -7.30 -0.11 6.80
N ASP A 413 -8.34 0.61 6.34
CA ASP A 413 -9.63 0.01 6.01
C ASP A 413 -9.71 -0.34 4.53
N PHE A 414 -9.11 -1.48 4.19
CA PHE A 414 -9.04 -1.99 2.82
C PHE A 414 -10.28 -2.80 2.40
N SER A 415 -11.24 -2.99 3.32
CA SER A 415 -12.44 -3.81 3.14
C SER A 415 -13.69 -3.00 3.40
N PHE A 416 -14.63 -3.04 2.45
CA PHE A 416 -15.90 -2.36 2.59
C PHE A 416 -17.05 -3.36 2.49
N ASP A 417 -17.80 -3.54 3.59
CA ASP A 417 -19.04 -4.33 3.57
C ASP A 417 -20.08 -3.65 2.67
N GLU A 418 -20.16 -2.32 2.76
CA GLU A 418 -20.92 -1.47 1.85
C GLU A 418 -20.01 -0.41 1.25
N ILE A 419 -20.02 -0.28 -0.08
CA ILE A 419 -19.25 0.76 -0.75
C ILE A 419 -19.76 2.15 -0.30
N PRO A 420 -18.86 3.09 0.07
CA PRO A 420 -19.23 4.41 0.55
C PRO A 420 -19.74 5.31 -0.60
N GLU A 421 -20.97 5.05 -1.07
CA GLU A 421 -21.56 5.69 -2.25
C GLU A 421 -21.61 7.21 -2.13
N LYS A 422 -21.95 7.73 -0.93
CA LYS A 422 -22.00 9.18 -0.69
C LYS A 422 -20.63 9.83 -0.94
N THR A 423 -19.57 9.18 -0.47
CA THR A 423 -18.19 9.67 -0.63
C THR A 423 -17.77 9.63 -2.09
N ILE A 424 -18.12 8.55 -2.82
CA ILE A 424 -17.87 8.43 -4.26
C ILE A 424 -18.61 9.52 -5.06
N GLN A 425 -19.91 9.73 -4.80
CA GLN A 425 -20.70 10.75 -5.49
C GLN A 425 -20.18 12.17 -5.23
N LYS A 426 -19.68 12.44 -4.02
CA LYS A 426 -19.04 13.71 -3.68
C LYS A 426 -17.73 13.91 -4.44
N ALA A 427 -16.91 12.88 -4.57
CA ALA A 427 -15.68 12.91 -5.37
C ALA A 427 -15.99 13.14 -6.87
N LYS A 428 -17.02 12.47 -7.40
CA LYS A 428 -17.52 12.67 -8.76
C LYS A 428 -17.92 14.13 -9.00
N LYS A 429 -18.81 14.65 -8.14
CA LYS A 429 -19.28 16.03 -8.23
C LYS A 429 -18.11 17.03 -8.20
N LYS A 430 -17.16 16.86 -7.27
CA LYS A 430 -16.00 17.74 -7.15
C LYS A 430 -15.11 17.70 -8.40
N THR A 431 -14.94 16.53 -9.00
CA THR A 431 -14.17 16.38 -10.24
C THR A 431 -14.88 17.02 -11.44
N LEU A 432 -16.20 16.86 -11.56
CA LEU A 432 -16.98 17.56 -12.59
C LEU A 432 -16.94 19.09 -12.42
N GLU A 433 -17.00 19.59 -11.19
CA GLU A 433 -16.89 21.02 -10.87
C GLU A 433 -15.51 21.62 -11.14
N TYR A 434 -14.45 20.81 -11.15
CA TYR A 434 -13.12 21.27 -11.54
C TYR A 434 -13.08 21.71 -13.01
N PHE A 435 -13.75 20.97 -13.90
CA PHE A 435 -13.78 21.20 -15.35
C PHE A 435 -14.90 22.12 -15.85
N LYS A 436 -15.74 22.64 -14.94
CA LYS A 436 -16.67 23.74 -15.20
C LYS A 436 -15.97 25.08 -15.01
#